data_AF-A0AAW0NMY7-F1
#
_entry.id   AF-A0AAW0NMY7-F1
#
_cell.length_a   1.000
_cell.length_b   1.000
_cell.length_c   1.000
_cell.angle_alpha   90.00
_cell.angle_beta   90.00
_cell.angle_gamma   90.00
#
_symmetry.space_group_name_H-M   'P 1'
#
loop_
_entity.id
_entity.type
_entity.pdbx_description
1 polymer ?
#
loop_
_entity_poly.entity_id
_entity_poly.type
_entity_poly.pdbx_seq_one_letter_code
_entity_poly.pdbx_strand_id
1 'polypeptide(L)'
;MSSLLEICSGLPLDPLPQNRGRDPSVPHAPVRTPNLTAEEERLALKNALRYFPASHHATLAPEFVQELREYGHIYMYRFCPALRMKAYPIEEFPCRTRQVAAIMLMIMNNLDPAVAQFPQELVTYGGNGQVFSNWAQFRLVMRYLSEMTEEQTLVMYSGHPMGLFPSLKSSPRAIITNGMVIPNYSSRDQYEKMFALGVSMYGQMTAGSYCYIGPQGIVHGTMLTVLNAGRRYLGSDDLRGRVLVTSGLGGMSGAQAKAAVIAAVWASSQRWTRLL
;
A
#
# COMPACT_ATOMS: atom_id res chain seq x y z
N MET A 1 -25.17 -3.47 3.39
CA MET A 1 -23.99 -3.26 2.53
C MET A 1 -23.12 -2.21 3.19
N SER A 2 -21.82 -2.45 3.29
CA SER A 2 -20.87 -1.45 3.82
C SER A 2 -20.92 -0.15 3.03
N SER A 3 -20.85 1.01 3.69
CA SER A 3 -20.91 2.34 3.08
C SER A 3 -19.64 3.15 3.35
N LEU A 4 -19.45 4.26 2.63
CA LEU A 4 -18.37 5.21 2.93
C LEU A 4 -18.49 5.77 4.36
N LEU A 5 -19.70 5.91 4.88
CA LEU A 5 -19.94 6.31 6.27
C LEU A 5 -19.41 5.27 7.27
N GLU A 6 -19.59 3.96 6.98
CA GLU A 6 -19.11 2.88 7.85
C GLU A 6 -17.59 2.79 7.91
N ILE A 7 -16.88 3.03 6.80
CA ILE A 7 -15.41 3.04 6.86
C ILE A 7 -14.87 4.26 7.62
N CYS A 8 -15.66 5.33 7.71
CA CYS A 8 -15.33 6.55 8.46
C CYS A 8 -15.66 6.47 9.95
N SER A 9 -16.46 5.50 10.41
CA SER A 9 -16.77 5.35 11.84
C SER A 9 -15.62 4.70 12.64
N GLY A 10 -14.53 4.31 11.98
CA GLY A 10 -13.37 3.67 12.61
C GLY A 10 -13.54 2.17 12.78
N LEU A 11 -13.05 1.63 13.90
CA LEU A 11 -13.09 0.20 14.19
C LEU A 11 -14.51 -0.22 14.64
N PRO A 12 -15.19 -1.13 13.91
CA PRO A 12 -16.42 -1.74 14.40
C PRO A 12 -16.09 -2.74 15.53
N LEU A 13 -16.48 -2.41 16.77
CA LEU A 13 -16.15 -3.20 17.96
C LEU A 13 -17.37 -3.85 18.62
N ASP A 14 -18.54 -3.22 18.51
CA ASP A 14 -19.77 -3.71 19.13
C ASP A 14 -20.94 -3.71 18.11
N PRO A 15 -21.27 -4.87 17.51
CA PRO A 15 -20.53 -6.13 17.60
C PRO A 15 -19.25 -6.12 16.75
N LEU A 16 -18.30 -7.01 17.07
CA LEU A 16 -17.17 -7.28 16.16
C LEU A 16 -17.70 -7.80 14.81
N PRO A 17 -17.17 -7.34 13.67
CA PRO A 17 -17.60 -7.83 12.36
C PRO A 17 -17.20 -9.29 12.19
N GLN A 18 -17.91 -10.02 11.35
CA GLN A 18 -17.56 -11.41 11.02
C GLN A 18 -16.15 -11.49 10.43
N ASN A 19 -15.34 -12.45 10.90
CA ASN A 19 -14.07 -12.75 10.26
C ASN A 19 -14.33 -13.49 8.94
N ARG A 20 -13.95 -12.88 7.83
CA ARG A 20 -14.13 -13.42 6.48
C ARG A 20 -12.86 -14.06 5.92
N GLY A 21 -11.72 -13.91 6.60
CA GLY A 21 -10.43 -14.37 6.11
C GLY A 21 -10.06 -13.78 4.76
N ARG A 22 -9.25 -14.53 4.01
CA ARG A 22 -8.80 -14.21 2.65
C ARG A 22 -9.87 -14.56 1.62
N ASP A 23 -10.08 -13.67 0.66
CA ASP A 23 -10.95 -13.90 -0.49
C ASP A 23 -10.15 -14.56 -1.62
N PRO A 24 -10.39 -15.84 -1.96
CA PRO A 24 -9.60 -16.55 -2.96
C PRO A 24 -9.77 -16.00 -4.38
N SER A 25 -10.71 -15.08 -4.62
CA SER A 25 -10.91 -14.44 -5.92
C SER A 25 -9.93 -13.30 -6.22
N VAL A 26 -9.14 -12.84 -5.25
CA VAL A 26 -8.12 -11.80 -5.44
C VAL A 26 -6.70 -12.36 -5.26
N PRO A 27 -5.70 -11.77 -5.92
CA PRO A 27 -4.31 -12.15 -5.69
C PRO A 27 -3.88 -11.81 -4.25
N HIS A 28 -3.10 -12.71 -3.65
CA HIS A 28 -2.57 -12.58 -2.31
C HIS A 28 -1.06 -12.46 -2.26
N ALA A 29 -0.56 -11.69 -1.30
CA ALA A 29 0.88 -11.58 -1.08
C ALA A 29 1.48 -12.94 -0.68
N PRO A 30 2.73 -13.23 -1.11
CA PRO A 30 3.45 -14.41 -0.63
C PRO A 30 3.54 -14.45 0.90
N VAL A 31 3.49 -15.66 1.46
CA VAL A 31 3.70 -15.88 2.90
C VAL A 31 5.09 -15.39 3.28
N ARG A 32 5.19 -14.64 4.39
CA ARG A 32 6.46 -14.16 4.93
C ARG A 32 6.97 -15.08 6.03
N THR A 33 8.28 -15.11 6.18
CA THR A 33 8.95 -15.92 7.22
C THR A 33 9.91 -15.03 8.02
N PRO A 34 9.39 -14.19 8.92
CA PRO A 34 10.20 -13.22 9.68
C PRO A 34 11.15 -13.86 10.71
N ASN A 35 11.06 -15.18 10.95
CA ASN A 35 11.86 -15.91 11.93
C ASN A 35 11.85 -15.25 13.32
N LEU A 36 10.65 -14.96 13.83
CA LEU A 36 10.48 -14.38 15.15
C LEU A 36 10.77 -15.41 16.24
N THR A 37 11.43 -14.96 17.30
CA THR A 37 11.52 -15.68 18.58
C THR A 37 10.16 -15.70 19.29
N ALA A 38 9.99 -16.58 20.27
CA ALA A 38 8.76 -16.63 21.07
C ALA A 38 8.47 -15.31 21.80
N GLU A 39 9.49 -14.55 22.18
CA GLU A 39 9.32 -13.22 22.78
C GLU A 39 8.87 -12.18 21.75
N GLU A 40 9.46 -12.21 20.55
CA GLU A 40 9.05 -11.34 19.43
C GLU A 40 7.63 -11.67 18.95
N GLU A 41 7.20 -12.95 18.92
CA GLU A 41 5.81 -13.31 18.61
C GLU A 41 4.82 -12.73 19.64
N ARG A 42 5.14 -12.85 20.95
CA ARG A 42 4.33 -12.23 22.01
C ARG A 42 4.29 -10.71 21.88
N LEU A 43 5.40 -10.09 21.50
CA LEU A 43 5.48 -8.66 21.26
C LEU A 43 4.64 -8.23 20.03
N ALA A 44 4.71 -8.97 18.92
CA ALA A 44 3.88 -8.75 17.73
C ALA A 44 2.39 -8.77 18.10
N LEU A 45 1.98 -9.78 18.88
CA LEU A 45 0.61 -9.90 19.34
C LEU A 45 0.19 -8.73 20.24
N LYS A 46 1.03 -8.34 21.21
CA LYS A 46 0.78 -7.17 22.07
C LYS A 46 0.67 -5.89 21.25
N ASN A 47 1.54 -5.71 20.25
CA ASN A 47 1.52 -4.57 19.34
C ASN A 47 0.26 -4.54 18.47
N ALA A 48 -0.24 -5.69 18.01
CA ALA A 48 -1.49 -5.78 17.27
C ALA A 48 -2.71 -5.47 18.16
N LEU A 49 -2.74 -6.00 19.39
CA LEU A 49 -3.85 -5.81 20.33
C LEU A 49 -3.99 -4.38 20.86
N ARG A 50 -2.97 -3.52 20.71
CA ARG A 50 -3.00 -2.11 21.14
C ARG A 50 -4.14 -1.30 20.51
N TYR A 51 -4.62 -1.71 19.34
CA TYR A 51 -5.69 -1.03 18.61
C TYR A 51 -7.08 -1.34 19.18
N PHE A 52 -7.19 -2.30 20.09
CA PHE A 52 -8.48 -2.85 20.54
C PHE A 52 -8.62 -2.76 22.06
N PRO A 53 -9.83 -2.47 22.59
CA PRO A 53 -10.13 -2.61 24.01
C PRO A 53 -9.86 -4.02 24.53
N ALA A 54 -9.45 -4.12 25.81
CA ALA A 54 -9.12 -5.39 26.45
C ALA A 54 -10.26 -6.42 26.42
N SER A 55 -11.52 -5.97 26.41
CA SER A 55 -12.70 -6.82 26.28
C SER A 55 -12.73 -7.68 25.02
N HIS A 56 -12.06 -7.25 23.94
CA HIS A 56 -12.00 -8.00 22.68
C HIS A 56 -10.74 -8.87 22.55
N HIS A 57 -9.78 -8.78 23.48
CA HIS A 57 -8.49 -9.47 23.35
C HIS A 57 -8.65 -10.99 23.37
N ALA A 58 -9.57 -11.53 24.17
CA ALA A 58 -9.82 -12.98 24.23
C ALA A 58 -10.26 -13.56 22.87
N THR A 59 -10.97 -12.77 22.07
CA THR A 59 -11.45 -13.17 20.74
C THR A 59 -10.39 -12.92 19.66
N LEU A 60 -9.74 -11.75 19.69
CA LEU A 60 -8.82 -11.32 18.63
C LEU A 60 -7.42 -11.94 18.75
N ALA A 61 -6.96 -12.26 19.96
CA ALA A 61 -5.60 -12.77 20.15
C ALA A 61 -5.35 -14.11 19.43
N PRO A 62 -6.24 -15.13 19.53
CA PRO A 62 -6.06 -16.37 18.77
C PRO A 62 -6.05 -16.16 17.26
N GLU A 63 -6.92 -15.28 16.75
CA GLU A 63 -7.00 -14.92 15.33
C GLU A 63 -5.70 -14.27 14.84
N PHE A 64 -5.15 -13.31 15.59
CA PHE A 64 -3.91 -12.65 15.22
C PHE A 64 -2.69 -13.57 15.31
N VAL A 65 -2.64 -14.48 16.28
CA VAL A 65 -1.60 -15.52 16.33
C VAL A 65 -1.68 -16.44 15.12
N GLN A 66 -2.91 -16.81 14.71
CA GLN A 66 -3.12 -17.63 13.52
C GLN A 66 -2.64 -16.90 12.26
N GLU A 67 -3.02 -15.64 12.06
CA GLU A 67 -2.54 -14.83 10.93
C GLU A 67 -1.01 -14.71 10.91
N LEU A 68 -0.40 -14.43 12.07
CA LEU A 68 1.06 -14.32 12.18
C LEU A 68 1.77 -15.61 11.75
N ARG A 69 1.23 -16.78 12.11
CA ARG A 69 1.81 -18.08 11.77
C ARG A 69 1.56 -18.50 10.33
N GLU A 70 0.36 -18.24 9.82
CA GLU A 70 -0.03 -18.64 8.46
C GLU A 70 0.58 -17.72 7.39
N TYR A 71 0.71 -16.43 7.69
CA TYR A 71 1.06 -15.41 6.69
C TYR A 71 2.37 -14.68 7.00
N GLY A 72 2.93 -14.88 8.18
CA GLY A 72 4.12 -14.16 8.65
C GLY A 72 3.84 -12.73 9.06
N HIS A 73 2.57 -12.32 9.17
CA HIS A 73 2.14 -10.97 9.52
C HIS A 73 0.68 -10.93 9.98
N ILE A 74 0.34 -9.94 10.79
CA ILE A 74 -1.02 -9.72 11.31
C ILE A 74 -1.69 -8.61 10.49
N TYR A 75 -2.49 -9.00 9.49
CA TYR A 75 -3.21 -8.08 8.60
C TYR A 75 -4.54 -7.61 9.18
N MET A 76 -5.10 -8.37 10.12
CA MET A 76 -6.39 -8.16 10.75
C MET A 76 -7.54 -8.26 9.74
N TYR A 77 -7.62 -9.35 8.98
CA TYR A 77 -8.55 -9.52 7.85
C TYR A 77 -10.01 -9.29 8.23
N ARG A 78 -10.39 -9.59 9.47
CA ARG A 78 -11.71 -9.26 10.04
C ARG A 78 -12.15 -7.82 9.81
N PHE A 79 -11.21 -6.87 9.81
CA PHE A 79 -11.50 -5.44 9.69
C PHE A 79 -11.43 -4.90 8.27
N CYS A 80 -11.07 -5.74 7.29
CA CYS A 80 -11.21 -5.42 5.86
C CYS A 80 -12.67 -5.07 5.56
N PRO A 81 -13.00 -3.89 5.02
CA PRO A 81 -14.36 -3.51 4.69
C PRO A 81 -15.01 -4.46 3.68
N ALA A 82 -16.34 -4.61 3.71
CA ALA A 82 -17.08 -5.31 2.64
C ALA A 82 -17.41 -4.38 1.47
N LEU A 83 -17.19 -3.08 1.65
CA LEU A 83 -17.36 -2.06 0.62
C LEU A 83 -16.40 -2.37 -0.53
N ARG A 84 -16.88 -2.20 -1.77
CA ARG A 84 -16.00 -2.26 -2.94
C ARG A 84 -14.92 -1.19 -2.82
N MET A 85 -13.68 -1.62 -2.69
CA MET A 85 -12.54 -0.71 -2.61
C MET A 85 -12.25 -0.13 -3.99
N LYS A 86 -12.41 1.19 -4.12
CA LYS A 86 -12.12 1.99 -5.31
C LYS A 86 -12.12 3.47 -4.95
N ALA A 87 -11.61 4.33 -5.84
CA ALA A 87 -11.90 5.76 -5.74
C ALA A 87 -13.40 6.04 -5.96
N TYR A 88 -13.97 6.87 -5.09
CA TYR A 88 -15.33 7.42 -5.22
C TYR A 88 -15.24 8.94 -5.51
N PRO A 89 -16.28 9.56 -6.08
CA PRO A 89 -16.39 11.01 -6.16
C PRO A 89 -16.13 11.68 -4.82
N ILE A 90 -15.45 12.83 -4.86
CA ILE A 90 -14.95 13.51 -3.65
C ILE A 90 -16.09 13.96 -2.73
N GLU A 91 -17.26 14.23 -3.30
CA GLU A 91 -18.49 14.64 -2.62
C GLU A 91 -19.15 13.51 -1.81
N GLU A 92 -18.84 12.25 -2.11
CA GLU A 92 -19.41 11.10 -1.40
C GLU A 92 -18.70 10.80 -0.06
N PHE A 93 -17.52 11.37 0.16
CA PHE A 93 -16.75 11.16 1.39
C PHE A 93 -17.31 11.99 2.55
N PRO A 94 -17.77 11.36 3.64
CA PRO A 94 -18.32 12.07 4.79
C PRO A 94 -17.17 12.67 5.62
N CYS A 95 -16.67 13.82 5.22
CA CYS A 95 -15.58 14.52 5.88
C CYS A 95 -15.82 16.03 5.88
N ARG A 96 -15.03 16.76 6.68
CA ARG A 96 -15.23 18.19 6.89
C ARG A 96 -14.62 19.08 5.81
N THR A 97 -13.65 18.56 5.04
CA THR A 97 -12.87 19.38 4.10
C THR A 97 -12.60 18.62 2.79
N ARG A 98 -12.59 19.34 1.66
CA ARG A 98 -12.30 18.74 0.35
C ARG A 98 -10.88 18.19 0.26
N GLN A 99 -9.90 18.83 0.89
CA GLN A 99 -8.52 18.34 0.91
C GLN A 99 -8.43 16.92 1.50
N VAL A 100 -9.21 16.66 2.54
CA VAL A 100 -9.22 15.37 3.21
C VAL A 100 -9.98 14.32 2.41
N ALA A 101 -11.11 14.69 1.81
CA ALA A 101 -11.80 13.82 0.85
C ALA A 101 -10.87 13.36 -0.28
N ALA A 102 -10.01 14.25 -0.80
CA ALA A 102 -9.02 13.88 -1.82
C ALA A 102 -8.00 12.85 -1.30
N ILE A 103 -7.51 12.98 -0.06
CA ILE A 103 -6.61 11.99 0.55
C ILE A 103 -7.32 10.64 0.68
N MET A 104 -8.56 10.62 1.17
CA MET A 104 -9.37 9.40 1.31
C MET A 104 -9.60 8.71 -0.03
N LEU A 105 -9.94 9.48 -1.07
CA LEU A 105 -10.06 9.00 -2.44
C LEU A 105 -8.77 8.29 -2.90
N MET A 106 -7.62 8.93 -2.68
CA MET A 106 -6.35 8.38 -3.14
C MET A 106 -5.90 7.15 -2.34
N ILE A 107 -6.20 7.08 -1.04
CA ILE A 107 -6.01 5.87 -0.23
C ILE A 107 -6.82 4.71 -0.81
N MET A 108 -8.11 4.93 -1.09
CA MET A 108 -8.97 3.88 -1.64
C MET A 108 -8.55 3.45 -3.04
N ASN A 109 -8.07 4.39 -3.87
CA ASN A 109 -7.50 4.08 -5.18
C ASN A 109 -6.26 3.16 -5.06
N ASN A 110 -5.35 3.44 -4.12
CA ASN A 110 -4.17 2.60 -3.90
C ASN A 110 -4.50 1.18 -3.43
N LEU A 111 -5.72 0.94 -2.93
CA LEU A 111 -6.23 -0.35 -2.46
C LEU A 111 -7.28 -0.97 -3.40
N ASP A 112 -7.60 -0.33 -4.51
CA ASP A 112 -8.55 -0.85 -5.50
C ASP A 112 -7.99 -2.17 -6.09
N PRO A 113 -8.74 -3.28 -6.13
CA PRO A 113 -8.29 -4.53 -6.75
C PRO A 113 -7.88 -4.41 -8.22
N ALA A 114 -8.34 -3.37 -8.94
CA ALA A 114 -7.91 -3.07 -10.30
C ALA A 114 -6.55 -2.35 -10.37
N VAL A 115 -6.04 -1.84 -9.24
CA VAL A 115 -4.82 -1.04 -9.13
C VAL A 115 -3.76 -1.75 -8.28
N ALA A 116 -4.15 -2.26 -7.11
CA ALA A 116 -3.28 -2.87 -6.13
C ALA A 116 -2.87 -4.29 -6.50
N GLN A 117 -1.60 -4.62 -6.28
CA GLN A 117 -1.04 -5.95 -6.54
C GLN A 117 -1.62 -7.02 -5.59
N PHE A 118 -1.72 -6.73 -4.29
CA PHE A 118 -2.31 -7.62 -3.29
C PHE A 118 -3.24 -6.79 -2.38
N PRO A 119 -4.50 -6.55 -2.79
CA PRO A 119 -5.38 -5.57 -2.14
C PRO A 119 -5.72 -5.93 -0.69
N GLN A 120 -5.90 -7.21 -0.36
CA GLN A 120 -6.24 -7.64 1.00
C GLN A 120 -5.05 -7.60 1.98
N GLU A 121 -3.81 -7.64 1.48
CA GLU A 121 -2.58 -7.41 2.25
C GLU A 121 -2.09 -5.95 2.19
N LEU A 122 -2.95 -5.05 1.67
CA LEU A 122 -2.72 -3.62 1.52
C LEU A 122 -1.46 -3.27 0.71
N VAL A 123 -1.03 -4.16 -0.19
CA VAL A 123 0.13 -3.97 -1.07
C VAL A 123 -0.32 -3.40 -2.40
N THR A 124 0.13 -2.19 -2.72
CA THR A 124 -0.18 -1.56 -4.01
C THR A 124 0.72 -2.08 -5.11
N TYR A 125 2.05 -2.11 -4.91
CA TYR A 125 3.00 -2.65 -5.90
C TYR A 125 4.36 -2.98 -5.29
N GLY A 126 5.26 -3.55 -6.09
CA GLY A 126 6.62 -3.87 -5.68
C GLY A 126 6.72 -5.12 -4.79
N GLY A 127 5.66 -5.92 -4.71
CA GLY A 127 5.60 -7.14 -3.89
C GLY A 127 5.32 -6.90 -2.41
N ASN A 128 5.85 -5.80 -1.85
CA ASN A 128 5.69 -5.43 -0.44
C ASN A 128 5.46 -3.93 -0.19
N GLY A 129 5.30 -3.11 -1.23
CA GLY A 129 4.99 -1.69 -1.11
C GLY A 129 3.56 -1.46 -0.64
N GLN A 130 3.39 -1.09 0.63
CA GLN A 130 2.10 -1.08 1.32
C GLN A 130 1.54 0.32 1.57
N VAL A 131 0.21 0.36 1.68
CA VAL A 131 -0.56 1.54 2.09
C VAL A 131 -0.66 1.62 3.62
N PHE A 132 -0.97 0.50 4.28
CA PHE A 132 -0.92 0.36 5.74
C PHE A 132 -0.38 -1.03 6.10
N SER A 133 0.08 -1.20 7.33
CA SER A 133 0.55 -2.50 7.83
C SER A 133 -0.62 -3.46 8.10
N ASN A 134 -1.80 -2.94 8.49
CA ASN A 134 -2.98 -3.75 8.79
C ASN A 134 -4.29 -2.96 8.61
N TRP A 135 -5.42 -3.68 8.61
CA TRP A 135 -6.75 -3.09 8.39
C TRP A 135 -7.25 -2.22 9.54
N ALA A 136 -6.74 -2.39 10.77
CA ALA A 136 -7.09 -1.48 11.85
C ALA A 136 -6.54 -0.08 11.61
N GLN A 137 -5.30 0.02 11.09
CA GLN A 137 -4.71 1.29 10.70
C GLN A 137 -5.54 1.98 9.60
N PHE A 138 -5.96 1.24 8.57
CA PHE A 138 -6.87 1.76 7.53
C PHE A 138 -8.13 2.37 8.17
N ARG A 139 -8.84 1.60 9.01
CA ARG A 139 -10.09 2.04 9.66
C ARG A 139 -9.89 3.31 10.49
N LEU A 140 -8.84 3.35 11.29
CA LEU A 140 -8.54 4.52 12.13
C LEU A 140 -8.16 5.75 11.31
N VAL A 141 -7.39 5.58 10.23
CA VAL A 141 -7.04 6.68 9.31
C VAL A 141 -8.28 7.24 8.64
N MET A 142 -9.16 6.39 8.11
CA MET A 142 -10.41 6.85 7.50
C MET A 142 -11.28 7.62 8.50
N ARG A 143 -11.33 7.18 9.76
CA ARG A 143 -12.00 7.92 10.84
C ARG A 143 -11.36 9.27 11.11
N TYR A 144 -10.05 9.31 11.36
CA TYR A 144 -9.37 10.57 11.65
C TYR A 144 -9.50 11.57 10.51
N LEU A 145 -9.38 11.12 9.26
CA LEU A 145 -9.62 11.96 8.08
C LEU A 145 -11.07 12.47 8.03
N SER A 146 -12.06 11.63 8.33
CA SER A 146 -13.46 12.07 8.35
C SER A 146 -13.76 13.16 9.40
N GLU A 147 -13.12 13.08 10.56
CA GLU A 147 -13.39 13.95 11.72
C GLU A 147 -12.51 15.21 11.77
N MET A 148 -11.34 15.21 11.11
CA MET A 148 -10.36 16.30 11.24
C MET A 148 -10.84 17.62 10.65
N THR A 149 -10.37 18.73 11.23
CA THR A 149 -10.59 20.09 10.72
C THR A 149 -9.41 20.56 9.86
N GLU A 150 -9.55 21.74 9.25
CA GLU A 150 -8.45 22.41 8.52
C GLU A 150 -7.30 22.85 9.43
N GLU A 151 -7.50 22.85 10.75
CA GLU A 151 -6.50 23.28 11.75
C GLU A 151 -5.86 22.07 12.43
N GLN A 152 -5.85 20.93 11.74
CA GLN A 152 -5.23 19.70 12.21
C GLN A 152 -4.37 19.07 11.11
N THR A 153 -3.37 18.32 11.56
CA THR A 153 -2.53 17.44 10.75
C THR A 153 -2.58 16.03 11.33
N LEU A 154 -2.89 15.05 10.48
CA LEU A 154 -2.74 13.64 10.79
C LEU A 154 -1.27 13.23 10.68
N VAL A 155 -0.70 12.69 11.75
CA VAL A 155 0.70 12.23 11.75
C VAL A 155 0.75 10.71 11.65
N MET A 156 1.44 10.20 10.63
CA MET A 156 1.52 8.79 10.29
C MET A 156 2.94 8.23 10.52
N TYR A 157 2.99 7.13 11.27
CA TYR A 157 4.19 6.39 11.63
C TYR A 157 4.17 5.01 10.97
N SER A 158 4.72 4.90 9.76
CA SER A 158 4.77 3.66 8.98
C SER A 158 3.42 2.91 8.96
N GLY A 159 2.38 3.64 8.56
CA GLY A 159 0.99 3.16 8.51
C GLY A 159 0.21 3.34 9.81
N HIS A 160 0.86 3.41 10.97
CA HIS A 160 0.16 3.70 12.23
C HIS A 160 -0.29 5.16 12.28
N PRO A 161 -1.60 5.46 12.45
CA PRO A 161 -2.03 6.82 12.71
C PRO A 161 -1.75 7.19 14.17
N MET A 162 -0.73 8.02 14.39
CA MET A 162 -0.39 8.49 15.73
C MET A 162 -1.50 9.37 16.32
N GLY A 163 -2.14 10.17 15.46
CA GLY A 163 -3.30 10.98 15.83
C GLY A 163 -3.37 12.29 15.05
N LEU A 164 -4.38 13.09 15.41
CA LEU A 164 -4.59 14.45 14.91
C LEU A 164 -3.96 15.44 15.87
N PHE A 165 -3.10 16.32 15.35
CA PHE A 165 -2.42 17.36 16.12
C PHE A 165 -2.82 18.74 15.59
N PRO A 166 -2.96 19.77 16.46
CA PRO A 166 -3.23 21.14 16.02
C PRO A 166 -2.18 21.64 15.02
N SER A 167 -2.63 22.33 13.97
CA SER A 167 -1.80 22.89 12.91
C SER A 167 -2.42 24.16 12.32
N LEU A 168 -1.73 24.80 11.38
CA LEU A 168 -2.29 25.92 10.63
C LEU A 168 -3.11 25.42 9.44
N LYS A 169 -4.02 26.25 8.93
CA LYS A 169 -4.79 25.95 7.71
C LYS A 169 -3.92 25.68 6.49
N SER A 170 -2.77 26.36 6.41
CA SER A 170 -1.75 26.18 5.35
C SER A 170 -0.85 24.96 5.55
N SER A 171 -0.89 24.30 6.72
CA SER A 171 -0.10 23.10 6.97
C SER A 171 -0.62 21.91 6.15
N PRO A 172 0.21 20.87 5.92
CA PRO A 172 -0.26 19.62 5.34
C PRO A 172 -1.35 18.96 6.19
N ARG A 173 -2.36 18.35 5.56
CA ARG A 173 -3.38 17.57 6.27
C ARG A 173 -2.86 16.22 6.77
N ALA A 174 -1.80 15.69 6.16
CA ALA A 174 -1.12 14.49 6.61
C ALA A 174 0.40 14.62 6.48
N ILE A 175 1.14 14.14 7.47
CA ILE A 175 2.60 13.94 7.41
C ILE A 175 2.86 12.45 7.51
N ILE A 176 3.55 11.88 6.52
CA ILE A 176 3.71 10.44 6.37
C ILE A 176 5.18 10.06 6.38
N THR A 177 5.53 9.15 7.28
CA THR A 177 6.83 8.48 7.31
C THR A 177 6.61 6.98 7.11
N ASN A 178 7.43 6.33 6.28
CA ASN A 178 7.34 4.90 6.01
C ASN A 178 8.74 4.29 6.03
N GLY A 179 8.97 3.31 6.89
CA GLY A 179 10.25 2.59 6.92
C GLY A 179 11.43 3.42 7.44
N MET A 180 11.16 4.50 8.19
CA MET A 180 12.22 5.31 8.79
C MET A 180 12.86 4.55 9.94
N VAL A 181 14.15 4.26 9.83
CA VAL A 181 14.90 3.41 10.79
C VAL A 181 16.27 4.03 11.03
N ILE A 182 16.81 3.81 12.23
CA ILE A 182 18.22 4.14 12.54
C ILE A 182 19.12 3.37 11.55
N PRO A 183 20.08 4.01 10.86
CA PRO A 183 20.81 3.40 9.74
C PRO A 183 21.40 2.02 10.02
N ASN A 184 21.96 1.80 11.22
CA ASN A 184 22.56 0.53 11.63
C ASN A 184 21.56 -0.65 11.70
N TYR A 185 20.26 -0.38 11.67
CA TYR A 185 19.19 -1.37 11.75
C TYR A 185 18.32 -1.41 10.48
N SER A 186 18.77 -0.77 9.39
CA SER A 186 18.02 -0.68 8.12
C SER A 186 18.28 -1.86 7.16
N SER A 187 18.61 -3.04 7.70
CA SER A 187 18.80 -4.24 6.89
C SER A 187 17.46 -4.88 6.52
N ARG A 188 17.46 -5.71 5.47
CA ARG A 188 16.27 -6.45 5.05
C ARG A 188 15.73 -7.37 6.15
N ASP A 189 16.61 -8.09 6.85
CA ASP A 189 16.21 -9.01 7.92
C ASP A 189 15.56 -8.25 9.08
N GLN A 190 16.09 -7.07 9.43
CA GLN A 190 15.50 -6.21 10.43
C GLN A 190 14.14 -5.68 9.97
N TYR A 191 13.99 -5.31 8.69
CA TYR A 191 12.71 -4.92 8.13
C TYR A 191 11.66 -6.03 8.24
N GLU A 192 11.97 -7.28 7.86
CA GLU A 192 10.98 -8.37 7.92
C GLU A 192 10.51 -8.59 9.37
N LYS A 193 11.42 -8.51 10.34
CA LYS A 193 11.07 -8.55 11.77
C LYS A 193 10.21 -7.37 12.21
N MET A 194 10.63 -6.14 11.92
CA MET A 194 9.90 -4.93 12.29
C MET A 194 8.52 -4.85 11.65
N PHE A 195 8.38 -5.37 10.43
CA PHE A 195 7.12 -5.48 9.72
C PHE A 195 6.18 -6.44 10.47
N ALA A 196 6.63 -7.67 10.76
CA ALA A 196 5.85 -8.66 11.48
C ALA A 196 5.50 -8.22 12.93
N LEU A 197 6.38 -7.47 13.58
CA LEU A 197 6.14 -6.85 14.89
C LEU A 197 5.13 -5.68 14.84
N GLY A 198 4.74 -5.22 13.64
CA GLY A 198 3.80 -4.10 13.48
C GLY A 198 4.38 -2.74 13.87
N VAL A 199 5.70 -2.55 13.73
CA VAL A 199 6.41 -1.30 14.08
C VAL A 199 6.97 -0.57 12.87
N SER A 200 6.95 -1.18 11.68
CA SER A 200 7.39 -0.54 10.44
C SER A 200 6.63 -1.13 9.24
N MET A 201 6.69 -0.46 8.09
CA MET A 201 6.22 -0.98 6.81
C MET A 201 7.04 -0.36 5.68
N TYR A 202 7.10 -1.05 4.54
CA TYR A 202 7.75 -0.52 3.35
C TYR A 202 6.70 0.18 2.49
N GLY A 203 6.78 1.51 2.41
CA GLY A 203 5.82 2.32 1.65
C GLY A 203 6.17 2.47 0.17
N GLN A 204 7.33 1.98 -0.27
CA GLN A 204 7.83 2.26 -1.63
C GLN A 204 7.78 3.80 -1.88
N MET A 205 7.64 4.28 -3.12
CA MET A 205 7.43 5.71 -3.39
C MET A 205 5.97 6.13 -3.22
N THR A 206 5.06 5.54 -4.00
CA THR A 206 3.67 6.02 -4.14
C THR A 206 2.62 5.13 -3.48
N ALA A 207 3.02 3.96 -2.95
CA ALA A 207 2.12 3.06 -2.24
C ALA A 207 1.75 3.64 -0.87
N GLY A 208 2.76 3.90 -0.03
CA GLY A 208 2.59 4.44 1.31
C GLY A 208 2.40 5.95 1.37
N SER A 209 2.47 6.66 0.26
CA SER A 209 2.16 8.11 0.17
C SER A 209 0.82 8.40 -0.51
N TYR A 210 0.05 7.35 -0.82
CA TYR A 210 -1.32 7.44 -1.32
C TYR A 210 -1.43 8.18 -2.66
N CYS A 211 -0.61 7.82 -3.64
CA CYS A 211 -0.65 8.50 -4.95
C CYS A 211 -0.27 7.62 -6.14
N TYR A 212 -0.46 6.30 -6.05
CA TYR A 212 -0.19 5.40 -7.16
C TYR A 212 -1.34 5.40 -8.16
N ILE A 213 -1.07 5.62 -9.44
CA ILE A 213 -2.10 5.79 -10.48
C ILE A 213 -2.01 4.70 -11.57
N GLY A 214 -1.51 3.53 -11.21
CA GLY A 214 -1.31 2.42 -12.14
C GLY A 214 -0.03 2.53 -12.99
N PRO A 215 0.07 1.72 -14.06
CA PRO A 215 1.31 1.52 -14.81
C PRO A 215 1.68 2.69 -15.74
N GLN A 216 0.78 3.67 -15.93
CA GLN A 216 0.98 4.79 -16.86
C GLN A 216 2.26 5.59 -16.57
N GLY A 217 2.64 5.74 -15.29
CA GLY A 217 3.87 6.43 -14.90
C GLY A 217 5.13 5.74 -15.43
N ILE A 218 5.17 4.40 -15.37
CA ILE A 218 6.30 3.62 -15.89
C ILE A 218 6.32 3.65 -17.41
N VAL A 219 5.17 3.55 -18.09
CA VAL A 219 5.09 3.67 -19.56
C VAL A 219 5.68 5.00 -20.03
N HIS A 220 5.26 6.11 -19.42
CA HIS A 220 5.78 7.43 -19.75
C HIS A 220 7.28 7.57 -19.43
N GLY A 221 7.72 7.11 -18.27
CA GLY A 221 9.14 7.12 -17.88
C GLY A 221 10.01 6.34 -18.85
N THR A 222 9.62 5.10 -19.21
CA THR A 222 10.36 4.28 -20.17
C THR A 222 10.38 4.90 -21.56
N MET A 223 9.29 5.53 -22.01
CA MET A 223 9.25 6.25 -23.29
C MET A 223 10.30 7.39 -23.30
N LEU A 224 10.36 8.19 -22.24
CA LEU A 224 11.38 9.24 -22.11
C LEU A 224 12.80 8.65 -22.09
N THR A 225 13.01 7.52 -21.42
CA THR A 225 14.31 6.83 -21.41
C THR A 225 14.72 6.41 -22.83
N VAL A 226 13.82 5.80 -23.60
CA VAL A 226 14.09 5.36 -24.97
C VAL A 226 14.41 6.56 -25.88
N LEU A 227 13.62 7.63 -25.81
CA LEU A 227 13.87 8.84 -26.60
C LEU A 227 15.21 9.50 -26.26
N ASN A 228 15.56 9.59 -24.97
CA ASN A 228 16.84 10.16 -24.55
C ASN A 228 18.03 9.26 -24.91
N ALA A 229 17.87 7.94 -24.85
CA ALA A 229 18.87 6.99 -25.34
C ALA A 229 19.10 7.18 -26.85
N GLY A 230 18.02 7.36 -27.62
CA GLY A 230 18.06 7.71 -29.03
C GLY A 230 18.85 8.99 -29.32
N ARG A 231 18.51 10.09 -28.64
CA ARG A 231 19.23 11.37 -28.77
C ARG A 231 20.71 11.24 -28.41
N ARG A 232 21.01 10.62 -27.27
CA ARG A 232 22.37 10.58 -26.71
C ARG A 232 23.28 9.62 -27.46
N TYR A 233 22.79 8.44 -27.83
CA TYR A 233 23.64 7.36 -28.37
C TYR A 233 23.52 7.19 -29.88
N LEU A 234 22.41 7.64 -30.49
CA LEU A 234 22.20 7.58 -31.94
C LEU A 234 22.20 8.96 -32.60
N GLY A 235 22.30 10.04 -31.81
CA GLY A 235 22.27 11.42 -32.32
C GLY A 235 20.97 11.77 -33.03
N SER A 236 19.86 11.12 -32.67
CA SER A 236 18.62 11.19 -33.44
C SER A 236 17.41 11.45 -32.56
N ASP A 237 16.58 12.41 -32.97
CA ASP A 237 15.28 12.70 -32.39
C ASP A 237 14.15 11.83 -32.96
N ASP A 238 14.40 11.11 -34.07
CA ASP A 238 13.45 10.21 -34.72
C ASP A 238 13.99 8.78 -34.69
N LEU A 239 13.27 7.91 -33.97
CA LEU A 239 13.68 6.53 -33.81
C LEU A 239 12.92 5.56 -34.72
N ARG A 240 12.16 6.06 -35.70
CA ARG A 240 11.56 5.22 -36.75
C ARG A 240 12.62 4.40 -37.47
N GLY A 241 12.35 3.11 -37.63
CA GLY A 241 13.28 2.14 -38.22
C GLY A 241 14.44 1.72 -37.30
N ARG A 242 14.53 2.23 -36.07
CA ARG A 242 15.46 1.73 -35.05
C ARG A 242 14.86 0.51 -34.35
N VAL A 243 15.73 -0.35 -33.82
CA VAL A 243 15.37 -1.55 -33.08
C VAL A 243 15.81 -1.42 -31.62
N LEU A 244 14.86 -1.57 -30.69
CA LEU A 244 15.13 -1.73 -29.27
C LEU A 244 15.08 -3.22 -28.91
N VAL A 245 16.24 -3.76 -28.52
CA VAL A 245 16.33 -5.10 -27.95
C VAL A 245 16.34 -4.97 -26.44
N THR A 246 15.40 -5.63 -25.77
CA THR A 246 15.32 -5.64 -24.30
C THR A 246 14.75 -6.97 -23.80
N SER A 247 14.74 -7.15 -22.48
CA SER A 247 14.22 -8.36 -21.81
C SER A 247 13.33 -8.01 -20.62
N GLY A 248 12.55 -9.01 -20.19
CA GLY A 248 11.63 -8.88 -19.06
C GLY A 248 10.26 -8.34 -19.45
N LEU A 249 9.21 -9.06 -19.04
CA LEU A 249 7.80 -8.66 -19.17
C LEU A 249 7.08 -8.85 -17.82
N GLY A 250 7.70 -8.34 -16.75
CA GLY A 250 7.15 -8.30 -15.39
C GLY A 250 6.37 -7.01 -15.14
N GLY A 251 6.04 -6.70 -13.88
CA GLY A 251 5.18 -5.56 -13.53
C GLY A 251 5.65 -4.21 -14.10
N MET A 252 6.94 -3.87 -13.94
CA MET A 252 7.50 -2.63 -14.52
C MET A 252 8.02 -2.84 -15.95
N SER A 253 8.73 -3.94 -16.21
CA SER A 253 9.35 -4.21 -17.52
C SER A 253 8.34 -4.50 -18.64
N GLY A 254 7.10 -4.85 -18.31
CA GLY A 254 6.01 -4.97 -19.29
C GLY A 254 5.66 -3.65 -19.99
N ALA A 255 6.01 -2.49 -19.41
CA ALA A 255 5.76 -1.18 -20.01
C ALA A 255 6.63 -0.90 -21.25
N GLN A 256 7.74 -1.63 -21.42
CA GLN A 256 8.73 -1.39 -22.46
C GLN A 256 8.15 -1.48 -23.88
N ALA A 257 7.30 -2.47 -24.15
CA ALA A 257 6.69 -2.64 -25.47
C ALA A 257 5.79 -1.45 -25.83
N LYS A 258 4.95 -0.98 -24.90
CA LYS A 258 4.09 0.17 -25.12
C LYS A 258 4.89 1.46 -25.27
N ALA A 259 5.91 1.64 -24.42
CA ALA A 259 6.82 2.78 -24.49
C ALA A 259 7.56 2.87 -25.83
N ALA A 260 8.05 1.74 -26.35
CA ALA A 260 8.73 1.68 -27.63
C ALA A 260 7.81 2.06 -28.80
N VAL A 261 6.56 1.59 -28.80
CA VAL A 261 5.56 1.99 -29.80
C VAL A 261 5.33 3.51 -29.78
N ILE A 262 5.20 4.12 -28.59
CA ILE A 262 5.01 5.58 -28.47
C ILE A 262 6.26 6.33 -28.92
N ALA A 263 7.46 5.81 -28.63
CA ALA A 263 8.73 6.37 -29.08
C ALA A 263 9.04 6.10 -30.56
N ALA A 264 8.11 5.48 -31.31
CA ALA A 264 8.25 5.09 -32.71
C ALA A 264 9.43 4.14 -33.00
N VAL A 265 9.79 3.29 -32.02
CA VAL A 265 10.85 2.28 -32.13
C VAL A 265 10.24 0.89 -32.27
N TRP A 266 10.79 0.08 -33.17
CA TRP A 266 10.43 -1.34 -33.20
C TRP A 266 11.08 -2.05 -32.01
N ALA A 267 10.29 -2.68 -31.15
CA ALA A 267 10.82 -3.43 -30.00
C ALA A 267 10.59 -4.93 -30.15
N SER A 268 11.66 -5.70 -29.92
CA SER A 268 11.57 -7.13 -29.65
C SER A 268 11.74 -7.35 -28.14
N SER A 269 10.72 -7.92 -27.51
CA SER A 269 10.77 -8.38 -26.12
C SER A 269 10.50 -9.89 -26.07
N GLN A 270 11.53 -10.70 -25.84
CA GLN A 270 11.37 -12.14 -25.61
C GLN A 270 11.45 -12.49 -24.12
N ARG A 271 10.60 -13.44 -23.68
CA ARG A 271 10.83 -14.19 -22.43
C ARG A 271 11.91 -15.24 -22.72
N TRP A 272 13.15 -14.96 -22.35
CA TRP A 272 14.23 -15.95 -22.40
C TRP A 272 14.11 -16.90 -21.20
N THR A 273 13.18 -17.86 -21.24
CA THR A 273 13.09 -18.95 -20.24
C THR A 273 13.49 -20.32 -20.78
N ARG A 274 14.06 -20.41 -21.99
CA ARG A 274 14.72 -21.62 -22.51
C ARG A 274 15.88 -21.24 -23.42
N LEU A 275 17.04 -21.02 -22.84
CA LEU A 275 18.35 -21.07 -23.51
C LEU A 275 19.45 -21.07 -22.44
N LEU A 276 19.39 -22.04 -21.53
CA LEU A 276 20.48 -22.63 -20.75
C LEU A 276 19.98 -23.98 -20.23
#